data_AF-A0A950TKJ7-F1
#
_entry.id   AF-A0A950TKJ7-F1
#
_cell.length_a   1.000
_cell.length_b   1.000
_cell.length_c   1.000
_cell.angle_alpha   90.00
_cell.angle_beta   90.00
_cell.angle_gamma   90.00
#
_symmetry.space_group_name_H-M   'P 1'
#
loop_
_entity.id
_entity.type
_entity.pdbx_description
1 polymer ?
#
loop_
_entity_poly.entity_id
_entity_poly.type
_entity_poly.pdbx_seq_one_letter_code
_entity_poly.pdbx_strand_id
1 'polypeptide(L)'
;MISNPELEKLIVRVFKAIDSPVDVRSLRSFVMSRLPIMDIHLVPVGSGTDSDDDDRMPFEFTDTRETPEEDLLRNEAETAAAGFVDGFLDTLSKSVRGKQKQYDRMINVLWHCYLIADSGTQLEVADMLGVSDSLVSDYRKRIEANLQQLSFSGVNEARQFEKALKRRVRDMITMEREGVAV
;
A
#
# COMPACT_ATOMS: atom_id res chain seq x y z
N MET A 1 -25.25 21.91 -3.82
CA MET A 1 -24.40 20.74 -3.47
C MET A 1 -25.32 19.61 -3.05
N ILE A 2 -25.21 18.42 -3.66
CA ILE A 2 -25.96 17.23 -3.22
C ILE A 2 -25.33 16.70 -1.95
N SER A 3 -26.13 16.39 -0.93
CA SER A 3 -25.62 15.79 0.30
C SER A 3 -25.34 14.30 0.10
N ASN A 4 -24.39 13.73 0.84
CA ASN A 4 -24.10 12.28 0.81
C ASN A 4 -25.35 11.38 0.90
N PRO A 5 -26.35 11.62 1.79
CA PRO A 5 -27.55 10.79 1.84
C PRO A 5 -28.47 10.94 0.62
N GLU A 6 -28.43 12.06 -0.09
CA GLU A 6 -29.18 12.25 -1.33
C GLU A 6 -28.52 11.53 -2.51
N LEU A 7 -27.18 11.50 -2.54
CA LEU A 7 -26.42 10.75 -3.54
C LEU A 7 -26.67 9.24 -3.41
N GLU A 8 -26.71 8.73 -2.18
CA GLU A 8 -27.04 7.32 -1.91
C GLU A 8 -28.44 6.96 -2.43
N LYS A 9 -29.45 7.78 -2.11
CA LYS A 9 -30.83 7.59 -2.62
C LYS A 9 -30.87 7.61 -4.15
N LEU A 10 -30.05 8.45 -4.79
CA LEU A 10 -29.97 8.53 -6.24
C LEU A 10 -29.35 7.25 -6.83
N ILE A 11 -28.26 6.74 -6.26
CA ILE A 11 -27.63 5.49 -6.67
C ILE A 11 -28.62 4.33 -6.56
N VAL A 12 -29.33 4.20 -5.43
CA VAL A 12 -30.34 3.15 -5.23
C VAL A 12 -31.47 3.25 -6.25
N ARG A 13 -31.91 4.47 -6.59
CA ARG A 13 -32.95 4.70 -7.59
C ARG A 13 -32.50 4.31 -9.00
N VAL A 14 -31.26 4.63 -9.36
CA VAL A 14 -30.66 4.24 -10.64
C VAL A 14 -30.52 2.71 -10.72
N PHE A 15 -30.06 2.07 -9.65
CA PHE A 15 -29.91 0.62 -9.59
C PHE A 15 -31.25 -0.12 -9.73
N LYS A 16 -32.29 0.36 -9.03
CA LYS A 16 -33.66 -0.18 -9.16
C LYS A 16 -34.28 0.01 -10.54
N ALA A 17 -33.85 1.03 -11.30
CA ALA A 17 -34.39 1.31 -12.62
C ALA A 17 -33.73 0.50 -13.74
N ILE A 18 -32.50 0.03 -13.53
CA ILE A 18 -31.72 -0.71 -14.55
C ILE A 18 -32.03 -2.21 -14.52
N ASP A 19 -32.44 -2.75 -13.36
CA ASP A 19 -32.89 -4.15 -13.17
C ASP A 19 -31.93 -5.23 -13.76
N SER A 20 -30.64 -4.88 -13.87
CA SER A 20 -29.58 -5.71 -14.45
C SER A 20 -28.26 -5.40 -13.75
N PRO A 21 -27.36 -6.39 -13.56
CA PRO A 21 -26.02 -6.12 -13.05
C PRO A 21 -25.25 -5.27 -14.07
N VAL A 22 -24.70 -4.14 -13.60
CA VAL A 22 -23.94 -3.19 -14.41
C VAL A 22 -22.64 -2.86 -13.67
N ASP A 23 -21.56 -2.65 -14.42
CA ASP A 23 -20.26 -2.30 -13.87
C ASP A 23 -20.27 -0.89 -13.24
N VAL A 24 -19.32 -0.65 -12.32
CA VAL A 24 -19.26 0.60 -11.53
C VAL A 24 -19.04 1.84 -12.40
N ARG A 25 -18.34 1.71 -13.54
CA ARG A 25 -18.08 2.84 -14.45
C ARG A 25 -19.37 3.27 -15.14
N SER A 26 -20.17 2.31 -15.60
CA SER A 26 -21.49 2.55 -16.20
C SER A 26 -22.48 3.09 -15.17
N LEU A 27 -22.53 2.52 -13.96
CA LEU A 27 -23.37 3.04 -12.86
C LEU A 27 -23.03 4.50 -12.51
N ARG A 28 -21.74 4.84 -12.45
CA ARG A 28 -21.28 6.22 -12.23
C ARG A 28 -21.78 7.16 -13.32
N SER A 29 -21.72 6.74 -14.59
CA SER A 29 -22.20 7.55 -15.71
C SER A 29 -23.71 7.83 -15.60
N PHE A 30 -24.51 6.82 -15.27
CA PHE A 30 -25.95 6.99 -15.08
C PHE A 30 -26.30 7.91 -13.91
N VAL A 31 -25.61 7.78 -12.77
CA VAL A 31 -25.82 8.65 -11.61
C VAL A 31 -25.45 10.09 -11.93
N MET A 32 -24.32 10.32 -12.60
CA MET A 32 -23.89 11.66 -13.02
C MET A 32 -24.89 12.30 -14.00
N SER A 33 -25.50 11.54 -14.90
CA SER A 33 -26.53 12.05 -15.83
C SER A 33 -27.82 12.54 -15.15
N ARG A 34 -28.06 12.10 -13.91
CA ARG A 34 -29.25 12.44 -13.12
C ARG A 34 -28.98 13.54 -12.10
N LEU A 35 -27.73 13.95 -11.92
CA LEU A 35 -27.43 15.12 -11.12
C LEU A 35 -27.95 16.36 -11.85
N PRO A 36 -28.61 17.29 -11.13
CA PRO A 36 -28.99 18.56 -11.74
C PRO A 36 -27.72 19.25 -12.25
N ILE A 37 -27.73 19.62 -13.53
CA ILE A 37 -26.70 20.48 -14.10
C ILE A 37 -26.82 21.81 -13.34
N MET A 38 -25.92 22.06 -12.40
CA MET A 38 -25.77 23.41 -11.86
C MET A 38 -25.09 24.23 -12.95
N ASP A 39 -25.81 25.21 -13.49
CA ASP A 39 -25.20 26.27 -14.28
C ASP A 39 -24.09 26.89 -13.42
N ILE A 40 -22.85 26.68 -13.83
CA ILE A 40 -21.70 27.30 -13.19
C ILE A 40 -21.76 28.76 -13.63
N HIS A 41 -22.32 29.64 -12.81
CA HIS A 41 -22.10 31.07 -12.96
C HIS A 41 -20.62 31.33 -12.67
N LEU A 42 -19.79 31.26 -13.71
CA LEU A 42 -18.43 31.79 -13.69
C LEU A 42 -18.54 33.30 -13.53
N VAL A 43 -18.45 33.78 -12.29
CA VAL A 43 -18.24 35.19 -12.00
C VAL A 43 -16.80 35.51 -12.35
N PRO A 44 -16.52 36.39 -13.32
CA PRO A 44 -15.17 36.87 -13.57
C PRO A 44 -14.71 37.63 -12.32
N VAL A 45 -13.69 37.11 -11.64
CA VAL A 45 -13.04 37.86 -10.57
C VAL A 45 -12.12 38.88 -11.23
N GLY A 46 -12.66 40.07 -11.50
CA GLY A 46 -11.88 41.27 -11.79
C GLY A 46 -12.23 41.99 -13.09
N SER A 47 -13.15 42.94 -13.04
CA SER A 47 -13.02 44.23 -13.74
C SER A 47 -13.87 45.24 -12.99
N GLY A 48 -13.23 46.18 -12.30
CA GLY A 48 -13.90 47.14 -11.45
C GLY A 48 -14.84 48.09 -12.19
N THR A 49 -15.80 48.62 -11.46
CA THR A 49 -16.14 50.04 -11.46
C THR A 49 -16.76 50.34 -10.09
N ASP A 50 -16.18 51.34 -9.43
CA ASP A 50 -16.61 51.97 -8.18
C ASP A 50 -16.85 51.08 -6.96
N SER A 51 -15.82 50.99 -6.12
CA SER A 51 -15.90 51.47 -4.74
C SER A 51 -14.53 51.31 -4.08
N ASP A 52 -14.05 52.39 -3.46
CA ASP A 52 -12.95 52.42 -2.51
C ASP A 52 -13.05 51.25 -1.53
N ASP A 53 -12.09 50.33 -1.58
CA ASP A 53 -11.65 49.60 -0.39
C ASP A 53 -10.26 49.01 -0.68
N ASP A 54 -9.28 49.71 -0.13
CA ASP A 54 -7.85 49.41 -0.11
C ASP A 54 -7.59 48.33 0.96
N ASP A 55 -8.08 47.11 0.77
CA ASP A 55 -7.70 45.97 1.65
C ASP A 55 -8.00 44.58 1.06
N ARG A 56 -7.66 44.34 -0.22
CA ARG A 56 -7.76 43.00 -0.81
C ARG A 56 -6.51 42.18 -0.49
N MET A 57 -6.58 41.37 0.58
CA MET A 57 -5.62 40.30 0.83
C MET A 57 -5.52 39.38 -0.39
N PRO A 58 -4.31 39.12 -0.94
CA PRO A 58 -4.13 38.17 -2.03
C PRO A 58 -4.43 36.75 -1.53
N PHE A 59 -5.31 36.03 -2.24
CA PHE A 59 -5.58 34.62 -1.97
C PHE A 59 -4.30 33.80 -2.20
N GLU A 60 -3.68 33.33 -1.12
CA GLU A 60 -2.49 32.49 -1.13
C GLU A 60 -2.90 31.04 -1.40
N PHE A 61 -2.43 30.45 -2.50
CA PHE A 61 -2.65 29.03 -2.77
C PHE A 61 -1.94 28.20 -1.70
N THR A 62 -2.67 27.37 -0.95
CA THR A 62 -2.04 26.45 0.01
C THR A 62 -1.12 25.52 -0.76
N ASP A 63 0.19 25.64 -0.52
CA ASP A 63 1.19 24.78 -1.14
C ASP A 63 0.96 23.34 -0.68
N THR A 64 0.53 22.47 -1.60
CA THR A 64 0.25 21.06 -1.33
C THR A 64 1.49 20.18 -1.48
N ARG A 65 2.67 20.78 -1.70
CA ARG A 65 3.94 20.04 -1.68
C ARG A 65 4.23 19.62 -0.25
N GLU A 66 4.73 18.40 -0.09
CA GLU A 66 5.27 17.97 1.20
C GLU A 66 6.29 18.99 1.68
N THR A 67 6.10 19.43 2.91
CA THR A 67 7.06 20.30 3.57
C THR A 67 8.36 19.53 3.80
N PRO A 68 9.52 20.21 3.85
CA PRO A 68 10.78 19.56 4.16
C PRO A 68 10.75 18.84 5.53
N GLU A 69 9.92 19.29 6.47
CA GLU A 69 9.71 18.63 7.75
C GLU A 69 8.95 17.30 7.61
N GLU A 70 7.90 17.26 6.78
CA GLU A 70 7.19 16.01 6.45
C GLU A 70 8.09 15.00 5.74
N ASP A 71 8.97 15.47 4.84
CA ASP A 71 9.95 14.61 4.17
C ASP A 71 10.99 14.05 5.16
N LEU A 72 11.46 14.87 6.10
CA LEU A 72 12.35 14.41 7.18
C LEU A 72 11.69 13.35 8.07
N LEU A 73 10.45 13.61 8.53
CA LEU A 73 9.70 12.66 9.36
C LEU A 73 9.47 11.33 8.64
N ARG A 74 9.21 11.38 7.33
CA ARG A 74 9.09 10.17 6.50
C ARG A 74 10.42 9.41 6.45
N ASN A 75 11.54 10.10 6.20
CA ASN A 75 12.86 9.47 6.11
C ASN A 75 13.31 8.85 7.45
N GLU A 76 12.99 9.49 8.58
CA GLU A 76 13.24 8.94 9.91
C GLU A 76 12.41 7.66 10.14
N ALA A 77 11.12 7.68 9.77
CA ALA A 77 10.25 6.51 9.88
C ALA A 77 10.72 5.36 8.97
N GLU A 78 11.18 5.65 7.76
CA GLU A 78 11.76 4.65 6.85
C GLU A 78 13.08 4.08 7.40
N THR A 79 13.92 4.91 8.02
CA THR A 79 15.18 4.48 8.64
C THR A 79 14.93 3.60 9.87
N ALA A 80 13.97 3.98 10.72
CA ALA A 80 13.56 3.17 11.85
C ALA A 80 13.02 1.80 11.39
N ALA A 81 12.17 1.79 10.36
CA ALA A 81 11.65 0.57 9.75
C ALA A 81 12.77 -0.33 9.20
N ALA A 82 13.81 0.23 8.58
CA ALA A 82 14.96 -0.53 8.10
C ALA A 82 15.68 -1.27 9.24
N GLY A 83 15.84 -0.64 10.41
CA GLY A 83 16.43 -1.28 11.59
C GLY A 83 15.62 -2.50 12.08
N PHE A 84 14.28 -2.41 12.07
CA PHE A 84 13.42 -3.55 12.42
C PHE A 84 13.54 -4.70 11.41
N VAL A 85 13.63 -4.39 10.12
CA VAL A 85 13.82 -5.38 9.05
C VAL A 85 15.16 -6.09 9.19
N ASP A 86 16.25 -5.34 9.37
CA ASP A 86 17.59 -5.93 9.51
C ASP A 86 17.66 -6.81 10.77
N GLY A 87 17.07 -6.38 11.89
CA GLY A 87 16.96 -7.18 13.11
C GLY A 87 16.14 -8.46 12.93
N PHE A 88 15.02 -8.40 12.22
CA PHE A 88 14.21 -9.56 11.87
C PHE A 88 15.00 -10.55 11.00
N LEU A 89 15.66 -10.08 9.94
CA LEU A 89 16.44 -10.92 9.04
C LEU A 89 17.66 -11.54 9.74
N ASP A 90 18.34 -10.81 10.62
CA ASP A 90 19.44 -11.34 11.42
C ASP A 90 18.96 -12.43 12.39
N THR A 91 17.82 -12.22 13.06
CA THR A 91 17.22 -13.22 13.95
C THR A 91 16.81 -14.48 13.17
N LEU A 92 16.25 -14.27 11.99
CA LEU A 92 15.89 -15.34 11.07
C LEU A 92 17.13 -16.12 10.61
N SER A 93 18.23 -15.44 10.30
CA SER A 93 19.52 -16.08 9.94
C SER A 93 20.11 -16.91 11.08
N LYS A 94 20.02 -16.42 12.33
CA LYS A 94 20.44 -17.14 13.53
C LYS A 94 19.59 -18.38 13.79
N SER A 95 18.30 -18.34 13.46
CA SER A 95 17.38 -19.49 13.60
C SER A 95 17.83 -20.72 12.78
N VAL A 96 18.46 -20.49 11.62
CA VAL A 96 19.01 -21.57 10.77
C VAL A 96 20.48 -21.90 11.08
N ARG A 97 21.00 -21.41 12.21
CA ARG A 97 22.35 -21.72 12.74
C ARG A 97 23.47 -21.46 11.71
N GLY A 98 23.35 -20.41 10.91
CA GLY A 98 24.36 -20.01 9.92
C GLY A 98 24.43 -20.91 8.67
N LYS A 99 23.47 -21.80 8.45
CA LYS A 99 23.39 -22.58 7.20
C LYS A 99 22.82 -21.71 6.08
N GLN A 100 23.70 -21.08 5.30
CA GLN A 100 23.32 -20.16 4.22
C GLN A 100 22.25 -20.73 3.28
N LYS A 101 22.46 -21.94 2.73
CA LYS A 101 21.46 -22.59 1.86
C LYS A 101 20.07 -22.80 2.51
N GLN A 102 20.00 -22.95 3.83
CA GLN A 102 18.74 -23.06 4.55
C GLN A 102 18.11 -21.68 4.79
N TYR A 103 18.95 -20.66 5.00
CA TYR A 103 18.51 -19.27 5.08
C TYR A 103 17.92 -18.83 3.75
N ASP A 104 18.63 -19.03 2.64
CA ASP A 104 18.20 -18.68 1.29
C ASP A 104 16.83 -19.30 0.96
N ARG A 105 16.65 -20.60 1.26
CA ARG A 105 15.35 -21.28 1.10
C ARG A 105 14.26 -20.67 1.97
N MET A 106 14.56 -20.33 3.21
CA MET A 106 13.61 -19.74 4.13
C MET A 106 13.22 -18.31 3.71
N ILE A 107 14.14 -17.55 3.12
CA ILE A 107 13.87 -16.23 2.51
C ILE A 107 12.97 -16.37 1.28
N ASN A 108 13.21 -17.39 0.45
CA ASN A 108 12.33 -17.70 -0.66
C ASN A 108 10.91 -18.11 -0.20
N VAL A 109 10.80 -18.92 0.87
CA VAL A 109 9.50 -19.22 1.50
C VAL A 109 8.83 -17.96 2.06
N LEU A 110 9.58 -17.08 2.72
CA LEU A 110 9.05 -15.81 3.23
C LEU A 110 8.47 -14.97 2.09
N TRP A 111 9.18 -14.88 0.97
CA TRP A 111 8.75 -14.15 -0.21
C TRP A 111 7.46 -14.73 -0.82
N HIS A 112 7.48 -16.03 -1.11
CA HIS A 112 6.38 -16.71 -1.78
C HIS A 112 5.19 -17.00 -0.90
N CYS A 113 5.29 -16.99 0.43
CA CYS A 113 4.14 -17.20 1.31
C CYS A 113 3.54 -15.90 1.86
N TYR A 114 4.34 -14.85 2.06
CA TYR A 114 3.88 -13.66 2.81
C TYR A 114 4.00 -12.34 2.05
N LEU A 115 4.94 -12.18 1.10
CA LEU A 115 5.25 -10.87 0.51
C LEU A 115 4.66 -10.65 -0.90
N ILE A 116 4.34 -11.74 -1.61
CA ILE A 116 3.64 -11.69 -2.90
C ILE A 116 2.15 -11.99 -2.67
N ALA A 117 1.29 -11.22 -3.33
CA ALA A 117 -0.16 -11.44 -3.33
C ALA A 117 -0.61 -12.64 -4.19
N ASP A 118 0.27 -13.15 -5.06
CA ASP A 118 0.03 -14.28 -5.97
C ASP A 118 0.75 -15.53 -5.46
N SER A 119 0.66 -15.74 -4.15
CA SER A 119 1.21 -16.92 -3.51
C SER A 119 0.24 -18.08 -3.70
N GLY A 120 0.69 -19.11 -4.42
CA GLY A 120 -0.03 -20.36 -4.56
C GLY A 120 -0.24 -21.08 -3.23
N THR A 121 -0.92 -22.22 -3.28
CA THR A 121 -1.06 -23.11 -2.11
C THR A 121 0.31 -23.57 -1.59
N GLN A 122 0.37 -24.05 -0.34
CA GLN A 122 1.62 -24.54 0.26
C GLN A 122 2.30 -25.62 -0.61
N LEU A 123 1.50 -26.46 -1.26
CA LEU A 123 1.97 -27.50 -2.18
C LEU A 123 2.61 -26.91 -3.43
N GLU A 124 2.01 -25.86 -4.02
CA GLU A 124 2.54 -25.16 -5.19
C GLU A 124 3.83 -24.41 -4.86
N VAL A 125 3.90 -23.79 -3.67
CA VAL A 125 5.14 -23.15 -3.20
C VAL A 125 6.24 -24.19 -2.94
N ALA A 126 5.89 -25.35 -2.39
CA ALA A 126 6.83 -26.45 -2.19
C ALA A 126 7.41 -26.96 -3.51
N ASP A 127 6.55 -27.14 -4.52
CA ASP A 127 6.96 -27.56 -5.87
C ASP A 127 7.83 -26.51 -6.56
N MET A 128 7.42 -25.24 -6.51
CA MET A 128 8.16 -24.10 -7.08
C MET A 128 9.57 -23.97 -6.48
N LEU A 129 9.72 -24.22 -5.18
CA LEU A 129 10.99 -24.13 -4.48
C LEU A 129 11.78 -25.46 -4.48
N GLY A 130 11.23 -26.53 -5.05
CA GLY A 130 11.86 -27.86 -5.08
C GLY A 130 12.10 -28.45 -3.69
N VAL A 131 11.18 -28.19 -2.74
CA VAL A 131 11.27 -28.65 -1.35
C VAL A 131 10.01 -29.42 -0.95
N SER A 132 10.06 -30.14 0.18
CA SER A 132 8.88 -30.83 0.69
C SER A 132 7.88 -29.87 1.34
N ASP A 133 6.60 -30.20 1.24
CA ASP A 133 5.50 -29.49 1.91
C ASP A 133 5.73 -29.33 3.43
N SER A 134 6.22 -30.40 4.08
CA SER A 134 6.59 -30.39 5.50
C SER A 134 7.67 -29.36 5.83
N LEU A 135 8.65 -29.16 4.93
CA LEU A 135 9.72 -28.20 5.14
C LEU A 135 9.21 -26.76 4.99
N VAL A 136 8.28 -26.52 4.05
CA VAL A 136 7.60 -25.22 3.92
C VAL A 136 6.80 -24.92 5.18
N SER A 137 6.03 -25.88 5.70
CA SER A 137 5.29 -25.75 6.95
C SER A 137 6.21 -25.40 8.13
N ASP A 138 7.35 -26.09 8.25
CA ASP A 138 8.34 -25.83 9.31
C ASP A 138 8.94 -24.42 9.20
N TYR A 139 9.27 -23.97 7.99
CA TYR A 139 9.76 -22.60 7.77
C TYR A 139 8.69 -21.56 8.06
N ARG A 140 7.43 -21.79 7.66
CA ARG A 140 6.31 -20.89 7.97
C ARG A 140 6.13 -20.71 9.48
N LYS A 141 6.13 -21.80 10.26
CA LYS A 141 6.03 -21.74 11.72
C LYS A 141 7.17 -20.94 12.34
N ARG A 142 8.41 -21.09 11.84
CA ARG A 142 9.55 -20.32 12.32
C ARG A 142 9.42 -18.84 11.97
N ILE A 143 9.03 -18.51 10.75
CA ILE A 143 8.79 -17.14 10.32
C ILE A 143 7.72 -16.49 11.19
N GLU A 144 6.57 -17.16 11.38
CA GLU A 144 5.48 -16.68 12.24
C GLU A 144 5.94 -16.45 13.69
N ALA A 145 6.72 -17.37 14.26
CA ALA A 145 7.26 -17.21 15.60
C ALA A 145 8.18 -15.97 15.73
N ASN A 146 8.95 -15.64 14.67
CA ASN A 146 9.77 -14.43 14.66
C ASN A 146 8.93 -13.16 14.42
N LEU A 147 7.91 -13.22 13.57
CA LEU A 147 6.99 -12.11 13.35
C LEU A 147 6.20 -11.76 14.62
N GLN A 148 5.82 -12.75 15.43
CA GLN A 148 5.13 -12.54 16.71
C GLN A 148 6.01 -11.87 17.78
N GLN A 149 7.34 -11.94 17.64
CA GLN A 149 8.26 -11.24 18.54
C GLN A 149 8.38 -9.75 18.22
N LEU A 150 7.97 -9.33 17.02
CA LEU A 150 7.94 -7.93 16.64
C LEU A 150 6.75 -7.26 17.30
N SER A 151 7.02 -6.21 18.08
CA SER A 151 6.00 -5.30 18.60
C SER A 151 6.11 -3.97 17.88
N PHE A 152 5.02 -3.56 17.24
CA PHE A 152 4.88 -2.23 16.65
C PHE A 152 4.00 -1.38 17.55
N SER A 153 4.39 -0.12 17.75
CA SER A 153 3.62 0.84 18.54
C SER A 153 2.43 1.40 17.77
N GLY A 154 2.46 1.35 16.43
CA GLY A 154 1.37 1.83 15.58
C GLY A 154 1.27 1.16 14.20
N VAL A 155 0.12 1.35 13.54
CA VAL A 155 -0.20 0.77 12.21
C VAL A 155 0.75 1.28 11.11
N ASN A 156 1.24 2.52 11.25
CA ASN A 156 2.17 3.10 10.30
C ASN A 156 3.55 2.41 10.33
N GLU A 157 4.03 2.03 11.52
CA GLU A 157 5.30 1.30 11.66
C GLU A 157 5.21 -0.10 11.04
N ALA A 158 4.10 -0.81 11.28
CA ALA A 158 3.87 -2.12 10.69
C ALA A 158 3.83 -2.07 9.15
N ARG A 159 3.17 -1.05 8.58
CA ARG A 159 3.14 -0.83 7.13
C ARG A 159 4.51 -0.49 6.55
N GLN A 160 5.28 0.37 7.23
CA GLN A 160 6.62 0.72 6.79
C GLN A 160 7.58 -0.48 6.89
N PHE A 161 7.45 -1.30 7.94
CA PHE A 161 8.17 -2.56 8.07
C PHE A 161 7.85 -3.52 6.92
N GLU A 162 6.57 -3.74 6.59
CA GLU A 162 6.17 -4.61 5.48
C GLU A 162 6.74 -4.11 4.14
N LYS A 163 6.63 -2.81 3.87
CA LYS A 163 7.16 -2.17 2.65
C LYS A 163 8.69 -2.34 2.58
N ALA A 164 9.40 -2.09 3.67
CA ALA A 164 10.85 -2.22 3.74
C ALA A 164 11.31 -3.69 3.63
N LEU A 165 10.63 -4.62 4.30
CA LEU A 165 10.89 -6.06 4.24
C LEU A 165 10.72 -6.59 2.82
N LYS A 166 9.63 -6.20 2.15
CA LYS A 166 9.35 -6.57 0.76
C LYS A 166 10.44 -6.08 -0.19
N ARG A 167 10.93 -4.85 0.00
CA ARG A 167 12.05 -4.31 -0.79
C ARG A 167 13.32 -5.10 -0.55
N ARG A 168 13.69 -5.29 0.73
CA ARG A 168 14.94 -5.95 1.12
C ARG A 168 15.00 -7.42 0.68
N VAL A 169 13.90 -8.16 0.86
CA VAL A 169 13.82 -9.57 0.44
C VAL A 169 13.85 -9.72 -1.07
N ARG A 170 13.20 -8.81 -1.81
CA ARG A 170 13.28 -8.78 -3.28
C ARG A 170 14.73 -8.62 -3.74
N ASP A 171 15.47 -7.69 -3.14
CA ASP A 171 16.85 -7.43 -3.51
C ASP A 171 17.72 -8.69 -3.26
N MET A 172 17.55 -9.36 -2.12
CA MET A 172 18.26 -10.61 -1.81
C MET A 172 17.99 -11.72 -2.84
N ILE A 173 16.73 -11.96 -3.20
CA ILE A 173 16.35 -13.01 -4.16
C ILE A 173 16.83 -12.68 -5.58
N THR A 174 16.84 -11.39 -5.95
CA THR A 174 17.32 -10.95 -7.26
C THR A 174 18.83 -11.15 -7.39
N MET A 175 19.59 -10.82 -6.33
CA MET A 175 21.04 -11.04 -6.29
C MET A 175 21.42 -12.54 -6.32
N GLU A 176 20.63 -13.41 -5.67
CA GLU A 176 20.82 -14.87 -5.77
C GLU A 176 20.67 -15.38 -7.21
N ARG A 177 19.74 -14.82 -7.99
CA ARG A 177 19.55 -15.21 -9.39
C ARG A 177 20.69 -14.78 -10.30
N GLU A 178 21.28 -13.61 -10.05
CA GLU A 178 22.41 -13.11 -10.84
C GLU A 178 23.73 -13.84 -10.52
N GLY A 179 23.91 -14.33 -9.28
CA GLY A 179 25.08 -15.11 -8.87
C GLY A 179 25.18 -16.53 -9.44
N VAL A 180 24.11 -17.06 -10.04
CA VAL A 180 24.08 -18.39 -10.69
C VAL A 180 24.39 -18.30 -12.19
N ALA A 181 24.47 -17.09 -12.76
CA ALA A 181 24.65 -16.85 -14.19
C ALA A 181 26.10 -16.55 -14.64
N VAL A 182 27.11 -16.86 -13.81
CA VAL A 182 28.55 -16.64 -14.12
C VAL A 182 29.33 -17.93 -14.09
#